data_AF-A0A7C1Q973-F1
#
_entry.id   AF-A0A7C1Q973-F1
#
_cell.length_a   1.000
_cell.length_b   1.000
_cell.length_c   1.000
_cell.angle_alpha   90.00
_cell.angle_beta   90.00
_cell.angle_gamma   90.00
#
_symmetry.space_group_name_H-M   'P 1'
#
loop_
_entity.id
_entity.type
_entity.pdbx_description
1 polymer ?
#
loop_
_entity_poly.entity_id
_entity_poly.type
_entity_poly.pdbx_seq_one_letter_code
_entity_poly.pdbx_strand_id
1 'polypeptide(L)'
;MGKTTFILRYFFSLKALALLATLFLSLSFSSANNLESELIVFYAVDTDGDGVFDEDDIDDDGDGILDSKEDKNVDGDNDHTTNFTDTDGDGIADYLDFDSDNDGILDNIEAQASKSIIVPSGIDIDKNGLDDVYESSPGNGEGLNPVDTDSDGIPDYLDFDSDNDGILDSLESSELSSDFDCEVVPKLNFSNIPTLESGDALSEGAIYRFSSITDDLDALVTIEKVVNGQISTLDQNSVDPEFFKPEIQFTTTDEIRRPFVDLRISMVKTGTDEIAFIEELIANFIDVDGNKQYQEFNRFDTPASYTYDNPTDVGINYTSGGLLINGGMNEYDGISNSHPSVNVAVEFVKIHTFVFRFGIETQTSDNFTTNVPRQSGIQFSCLDNFLDPQTVSFSKDVDSDGDGYPDRVDIDSDNDGIPDNVEAQTTDGYIEPTNLDDDGDGLDNAYDNGDFEGLTPVNTDGTDNVDYLDDDSDNDTVADNNEGNDFNFDGIADQTFTGID
;
A
#
# COMPACT_ATOMS: atom_id res chain seq x y z
N MET A 1 54.10 6.15 -91.86
CA MET A 1 55.30 6.54 -91.10
C MET A 1 54.99 7.81 -90.32
N GLY A 2 55.21 7.78 -89.01
CA GLY A 2 55.38 8.96 -88.14
C GLY A 2 54.15 9.85 -87.87
N LYS A 3 53.49 9.63 -86.73
CA LYS A 3 52.73 10.71 -86.06
C LYS A 3 53.75 11.58 -85.30
N THR A 4 53.66 12.90 -85.51
CA THR A 4 54.41 13.90 -84.74
C THR A 4 53.44 14.57 -83.78
N THR A 5 53.83 14.57 -82.51
CA THR A 5 53.15 15.18 -81.37
C THR A 5 53.29 16.71 -81.42
N PHE A 6 52.25 17.44 -81.00
CA PHE A 6 52.40 18.77 -80.44
C PHE A 6 51.80 18.81 -79.04
N ILE A 7 52.62 19.30 -78.11
CA ILE A 7 52.34 19.51 -76.70
C ILE A 7 51.83 20.94 -76.53
N LEU A 8 50.77 21.13 -75.75
CA LEU A 8 50.55 22.37 -75.02
C LEU A 8 50.25 22.03 -73.56
N ARG A 9 51.12 22.48 -72.67
CA ARG A 9 50.98 22.35 -71.21
C ARG A 9 50.03 23.44 -70.71
N TYR A 10 49.08 23.09 -69.86
CA TYR A 10 48.59 23.98 -68.81
C TYR A 10 48.48 23.20 -67.50
N PHE A 11 49.04 23.79 -66.45
CA PHE A 11 48.96 23.37 -65.06
C PHE A 11 47.52 23.50 -64.56
N PHE A 12 46.97 22.47 -63.94
CA PHE A 12 45.86 22.63 -62.99
C PHE A 12 46.12 21.82 -61.72
N SER A 13 46.01 22.56 -60.61
CA SER A 13 46.30 22.19 -59.24
C SER A 13 45.30 21.16 -58.69
N LEU A 14 45.82 20.31 -57.80
CA LEU A 14 45.17 19.20 -57.09
C LEU A 14 44.08 19.63 -56.07
N LYS A 15 43.32 20.70 -56.34
CA LYS A 15 42.25 21.21 -55.45
C LYS A 15 40.83 21.10 -56.02
N ALA A 16 40.64 20.47 -57.17
CA ALA A 16 39.32 20.37 -57.82
C ALA A 16 38.67 18.98 -57.77
N LEU A 17 39.30 17.97 -57.15
CA LEU A 17 38.74 16.61 -57.05
C LEU A 17 38.25 16.24 -55.64
N ALA A 18 38.29 17.17 -54.68
CA ALA A 18 37.86 16.94 -53.31
C ALA A 18 36.52 17.65 -52.96
N LEU A 19 35.83 18.24 -53.95
CA LEU A 19 34.57 18.94 -53.74
C LEU A 19 33.34 18.26 -54.39
N LEU A 20 33.54 17.13 -55.08
CA LEU A 20 32.46 16.39 -55.76
C LEU A 20 32.15 15.04 -55.11
N ALA A 21 32.92 14.63 -54.10
CA ALA A 21 32.60 13.48 -53.25
C ALA A 21 31.86 13.87 -51.96
N THR A 22 31.74 15.17 -51.67
CA THR A 22 31.02 15.71 -50.49
C THR A 22 29.64 16.28 -50.82
N LEU A 23 29.18 16.18 -52.08
CA LEU A 23 27.86 16.67 -52.53
C LEU A 23 26.91 15.54 -52.98
N PHE A 24 27.33 14.28 -52.88
CA PHE A 24 26.48 13.11 -53.14
C PHE A 24 26.40 12.17 -51.92
N LEU A 25 26.65 12.73 -50.72
CA LEU A 25 26.38 12.08 -49.44
C LEU A 25 25.47 12.96 -48.58
N SER A 26 24.50 13.63 -49.21
CA SER A 26 23.50 14.47 -48.53
C SER A 26 22.08 14.27 -49.08
N LEU A 27 21.79 13.14 -49.75
CA LEU A 27 20.47 12.83 -50.30
C LEU A 27 20.07 11.35 -50.12
N SER A 28 20.46 10.73 -49.01
CA SER A 28 20.03 9.35 -48.70
C SER A 28 20.02 9.07 -47.19
N PHE A 29 19.43 9.96 -46.38
CA PHE A 29 18.90 9.61 -45.06
C PHE A 29 17.79 10.62 -44.73
N SER A 30 16.60 10.37 -45.27
CA SER A 30 15.34 10.91 -44.72
C SER A 30 14.78 9.84 -43.79
N SER A 31 15.52 9.60 -42.71
CA SER A 31 15.04 9.02 -41.47
C SER A 31 16.10 9.39 -40.44
N ALA A 32 16.37 10.69 -40.32
CA ALA A 32 16.89 11.21 -39.08
C ALA A 32 15.72 11.09 -38.13
N ASN A 33 15.82 10.09 -37.25
CA ASN A 33 14.95 9.95 -36.10
C ASN A 33 14.85 11.33 -35.45
N ASN A 34 13.63 11.82 -35.35
CA ASN A 34 13.28 12.73 -34.27
C ASN A 34 13.45 11.89 -32.99
N LEU A 35 14.69 11.79 -32.49
CA LEU A 35 14.85 11.89 -31.05
C LEU A 35 14.78 13.39 -30.80
N GLU A 36 13.55 13.90 -30.63
CA GLU A 36 13.39 14.76 -29.48
C GLU A 36 13.87 13.87 -28.34
N SER A 37 15.04 14.17 -27.75
CA SER A 37 15.23 13.68 -26.39
C SER A 37 14.04 14.31 -25.68
N GLU A 38 13.09 13.47 -25.29
CA GLU A 38 12.24 13.80 -24.16
C GLU A 38 13.21 14.30 -23.12
N LEU A 39 13.23 15.61 -22.95
CA LEU A 39 13.78 16.22 -21.78
C LEU A 39 12.77 15.80 -20.73
N ILE A 40 12.91 14.56 -20.25
CA ILE A 40 12.35 14.14 -18.98
C ILE A 40 12.98 15.14 -18.03
N VAL A 41 12.17 16.14 -17.66
CA VAL A 41 12.43 16.85 -16.42
C VAL A 41 12.28 15.73 -15.40
N PHE A 42 13.41 15.14 -15.01
CA PHE A 42 13.47 14.39 -13.76
C PHE A 42 13.09 15.44 -12.72
N TYR A 43 11.83 15.39 -12.31
CA TYR A 43 11.53 15.80 -10.95
C TYR A 43 12.42 14.89 -10.11
N ALA A 44 13.32 15.51 -9.34
CA ALA A 44 14.02 14.75 -8.33
C ALA A 44 12.93 14.31 -7.35
N VAL A 45 12.75 13.00 -7.26
CA VAL A 45 11.85 12.37 -6.30
C VAL A 45 12.59 12.35 -4.96
N ASP A 46 11.81 12.44 -3.89
CA ASP A 46 12.23 12.65 -2.50
C ASP A 46 11.18 11.91 -1.66
N THR A 47 11.22 10.58 -1.68
CA THR A 47 10.09 9.72 -1.29
C THR A 47 9.68 9.94 0.18
N ASP A 48 10.64 10.08 1.09
CA ASP A 48 10.40 10.38 2.50
C ASP A 48 10.37 11.90 2.84
N GLY A 49 10.64 12.77 1.85
CA GLY A 49 10.60 14.21 1.99
C GLY A 49 11.58 14.80 3.02
N ASP A 50 12.66 14.10 3.35
CA ASP A 50 13.69 14.58 4.28
C ASP A 50 14.60 15.67 3.66
N GLY A 51 14.54 15.82 2.33
CA GLY A 51 15.27 16.78 1.52
C GLY A 51 16.63 16.31 1.00
N VAL A 52 16.94 15.03 1.12
CA VAL A 52 17.78 14.24 0.22
C VAL A 52 16.89 13.80 -0.96
N PHE A 53 17.45 13.29 -2.05
CA PHE A 53 16.67 12.87 -3.21
C PHE A 53 16.98 11.41 -3.45
N ASP A 54 16.00 10.61 -3.87
CA ASP A 54 16.13 9.16 -4.11
C ASP A 54 17.38 8.76 -4.93
N GLU A 55 17.87 9.65 -5.82
CA GLU A 55 19.10 9.38 -6.60
C GLU A 55 20.42 9.44 -5.78
N ASP A 56 20.39 10.08 -4.62
CA ASP A 56 21.50 10.34 -3.70
C ASP A 56 21.23 9.79 -2.26
N ASP A 57 19.99 9.35 -1.99
CA ASP A 57 19.54 8.75 -0.74
C ASP A 57 19.96 7.26 -0.67
N ILE A 58 19.97 6.68 0.54
CA ILE A 58 20.27 5.27 0.77
C ILE A 58 19.15 4.53 1.52
N ASP A 59 18.08 5.25 1.86
CA ASP A 59 16.92 4.88 2.68
C ASP A 59 15.72 5.71 2.18
N ASP A 60 15.29 5.48 0.94
CA ASP A 60 14.42 6.38 0.15
C ASP A 60 13.06 6.69 0.83
N ASP A 61 12.48 5.74 1.58
CA ASP A 61 11.26 5.94 2.38
C ASP A 61 11.54 6.31 3.85
N GLY A 62 12.79 6.29 4.29
CA GLY A 62 13.21 6.76 5.61
C GLY A 62 12.67 5.90 6.76
N ASP A 63 12.34 4.63 6.52
CA ASP A 63 11.90 3.69 7.54
C ASP A 63 13.09 3.22 8.43
N GLY A 64 14.33 3.37 7.94
CA GLY A 64 15.57 3.02 8.62
C GLY A 64 16.12 1.65 8.24
N ILE A 65 15.47 0.92 7.34
CA ILE A 65 16.05 -0.17 6.58
C ILE A 65 17.00 0.51 5.55
N LEU A 66 17.31 -0.04 4.41
CA LEU A 66 18.28 0.57 3.49
C LEU A 66 17.91 -0.03 2.16
N ASP A 67 17.72 0.74 1.09
CA ASP A 67 17.19 0.22 -0.18
C ASP A 67 17.93 -1.05 -0.66
N SER A 68 19.24 -1.13 -0.37
CA SER A 68 20.10 -2.27 -0.66
C SER A 68 19.79 -3.58 0.10
N LYS A 69 18.93 -3.54 1.12
CA LYS A 69 18.46 -4.63 1.97
C LYS A 69 17.01 -5.02 1.66
N GLU A 70 16.18 -4.09 1.22
CA GLU A 70 14.82 -4.36 0.74
C GLU A 70 14.82 -4.97 -0.68
N ASP A 71 15.88 -4.75 -1.46
CA ASP A 71 16.09 -5.49 -2.71
C ASP A 71 16.60 -6.93 -2.47
N LYS A 72 15.76 -7.93 -2.77
CA LYS A 72 16.12 -9.36 -2.80
C LYS A 72 17.21 -9.64 -3.86
N ASN A 73 17.46 -8.71 -4.79
CA ASN A 73 18.55 -8.71 -5.78
C ASN A 73 18.57 -9.98 -6.62
N VAL A 74 17.39 -10.37 -7.12
CA VAL A 74 17.15 -11.63 -7.83
C VAL A 74 17.95 -11.70 -9.15
N ASP A 75 18.28 -10.56 -9.76
CA ASP A 75 19.07 -10.49 -10.99
C ASP A 75 20.58 -10.32 -10.77
N GLY A 76 21.01 -10.01 -9.54
CA GLY A 76 22.38 -10.08 -9.06
C GLY A 76 23.27 -8.89 -9.45
N ASP A 77 22.70 -7.73 -9.77
CA ASP A 77 23.47 -6.53 -10.06
C ASP A 77 23.66 -5.57 -8.86
N ASN A 78 22.92 -5.78 -7.76
CA ASN A 78 22.88 -4.94 -6.55
C ASN A 78 22.44 -3.50 -6.85
N ASP A 79 21.44 -3.36 -7.70
CA ASP A 79 20.79 -2.11 -8.05
C ASP A 79 19.29 -2.25 -7.74
N HIS A 80 18.85 -1.72 -6.59
CA HIS A 80 17.47 -1.80 -6.11
C HIS A 80 16.45 -1.19 -7.11
N THR A 81 16.91 -0.31 -8.01
CA THR A 81 16.05 0.32 -9.02
C THR A 81 15.73 -0.61 -10.20
N THR A 82 16.36 -1.79 -10.26
CA THR A 82 16.15 -2.76 -11.33
C THR A 82 15.66 -4.10 -10.79
N ASN A 83 14.50 -4.55 -11.27
CA ASN A 83 13.87 -5.77 -10.76
C ASN A 83 13.68 -5.71 -9.23
N PHE A 84 13.16 -4.56 -8.79
CA PHE A 84 12.84 -4.30 -7.39
C PHE A 84 11.93 -5.38 -6.80
N THR A 85 12.05 -5.58 -5.48
CA THR A 85 11.06 -6.30 -4.67
C THR A 85 9.83 -5.42 -4.49
N ASP A 86 8.67 -6.05 -4.52
CA ASP A 86 7.31 -5.49 -4.39
C ASP A 86 6.53 -6.61 -3.73
N THR A 87 6.61 -6.67 -2.39
CA THR A 87 6.23 -7.82 -1.57
C THR A 87 4.72 -8.01 -1.53
N ASP A 88 3.96 -6.93 -1.37
CA ASP A 88 2.49 -6.94 -1.36
C ASP A 88 1.87 -6.93 -2.79
N GLY A 89 2.65 -6.53 -3.80
CA GLY A 89 2.24 -6.49 -5.20
C GLY A 89 1.40 -5.26 -5.58
N ASP A 90 1.47 -4.17 -4.84
CA ASP A 90 0.73 -2.93 -5.15
C ASP A 90 1.36 -2.11 -6.29
N GLY A 91 2.62 -2.38 -6.62
CA GLY A 91 3.39 -1.70 -7.66
C GLY A 91 4.22 -0.50 -7.18
N ILE A 92 4.25 -0.24 -5.88
CA ILE A 92 5.30 0.45 -5.14
C ILE A 92 6.38 -0.62 -4.84
N ALA A 93 7.63 -0.20 -4.78
CA ALA A 93 8.72 -1.12 -4.45
C ALA A 93 8.97 -1.04 -2.96
N ASP A 94 9.39 -2.14 -2.33
CA ASP A 94 9.64 -2.20 -0.88
C ASP A 94 10.48 -1.01 -0.39
N TYR A 95 11.58 -0.67 -1.08
CA TYR A 95 12.44 0.50 -0.75
C TYR A 95 11.80 1.89 -0.91
N LEU A 96 10.53 1.96 -1.32
CA LEU A 96 9.75 3.17 -1.47
C LEU A 96 8.43 3.07 -0.70
N ASP A 97 8.23 2.00 0.06
CA ASP A 97 7.01 1.67 0.78
C ASP A 97 7.25 1.65 2.29
N PHE A 98 6.35 2.25 3.06
CA PHE A 98 6.52 2.37 4.50
C PHE A 98 6.00 1.12 5.27
N ASP A 99 5.32 0.24 4.56
CA ASP A 99 4.54 -0.92 5.02
C ASP A 99 4.55 -1.92 3.85
N SER A 100 5.66 -2.64 3.69
CA SER A 100 6.02 -3.40 2.48
C SER A 100 5.15 -4.64 2.22
N ASP A 101 4.49 -5.16 3.24
CA ASP A 101 3.52 -6.26 3.14
C ASP A 101 2.05 -5.77 3.31
N ASN A 102 1.85 -4.49 3.64
CA ASN A 102 0.53 -3.84 3.72
C ASN A 102 -0.41 -4.49 4.74
N ASP A 103 0.15 -4.96 5.85
CA ASP A 103 -0.55 -5.57 6.96
C ASP A 103 -1.12 -4.51 7.94
N GLY A 104 -0.62 -3.26 7.84
CA GLY A 104 -1.05 -2.09 8.60
C GLY A 104 -0.14 -1.69 9.77
N ILE A 105 0.95 -2.43 9.98
CA ILE A 105 2.08 -2.08 10.82
C ILE A 105 3.11 -1.37 9.90
N LEU A 106 4.21 -0.84 10.43
CA LEU A 106 5.19 -0.13 9.59
C LEU A 106 6.49 -0.91 9.65
N ASP A 107 7.20 -0.97 8.54
CA ASP A 107 8.47 -1.70 8.41
C ASP A 107 9.48 -1.31 9.50
N ASN A 108 9.51 -0.03 9.88
CA ASN A 108 10.37 0.45 10.95
C ASN A 108 10.05 -0.13 12.34
N ILE A 109 8.81 -0.56 12.59
CA ILE A 109 8.38 -1.24 13.80
C ILE A 109 8.76 -2.72 13.69
N GLU A 110 8.40 -3.37 12.60
CA GLU A 110 8.57 -4.81 12.39
C GLU A 110 10.02 -5.23 12.22
N ALA A 111 10.86 -4.42 11.59
CA ALA A 111 12.29 -4.69 11.44
C ALA A 111 13.07 -4.66 12.78
N GLN A 112 12.41 -4.45 13.93
CA GLN A 112 13.03 -4.34 15.24
C GLN A 112 12.43 -5.28 16.28
N ALA A 113 13.28 -5.75 17.20
CA ALA A 113 12.80 -6.48 18.36
C ALA A 113 11.91 -5.59 19.24
N SER A 114 10.69 -6.04 19.53
CA SER A 114 9.59 -5.27 20.13
C SER A 114 9.95 -4.60 21.48
N LYS A 115 10.82 -5.23 22.28
CA LYS A 115 11.29 -4.67 23.57
C LYS A 115 12.34 -3.54 23.42
N SER A 116 12.72 -3.13 22.22
CA SER A 116 13.81 -2.15 21.97
C SER A 116 13.67 -1.32 20.69
N ILE A 117 12.44 -0.95 20.29
CA ILE A 117 12.17 -0.10 19.12
C ILE A 117 12.91 1.24 19.21
N ILE A 118 13.67 1.55 18.16
CA ILE A 118 14.31 2.83 17.91
C ILE A 118 13.42 3.59 16.93
N VAL A 119 12.90 4.74 17.34
CA VAL A 119 12.10 5.60 16.46
C VAL A 119 12.99 6.65 15.77
N PRO A 120 12.67 7.07 14.53
CA PRO A 120 13.40 8.12 13.82
C PRO A 120 13.52 9.40 14.65
N SER A 121 14.66 10.07 14.56
CA SER A 121 14.93 11.30 15.30
C SER A 121 14.67 12.59 14.49
N GLY A 122 14.52 12.46 13.16
CA GLY A 122 14.49 13.52 12.16
C GLY A 122 15.84 14.23 12.01
N ILE A 123 16.95 13.56 12.35
CA ILE A 123 18.30 14.14 12.30
C ILE A 123 19.18 13.30 11.38
N ASP A 124 19.49 13.88 10.22
CA ASP A 124 20.56 13.42 9.36
C ASP A 124 21.63 14.54 9.24
N ILE A 125 22.80 14.32 9.84
CA ILE A 125 23.89 15.32 9.87
C ILE A 125 24.69 15.33 8.57
N ASP A 126 24.93 14.16 7.96
CA ASP A 126 25.80 14.04 6.79
C ASP A 126 25.08 14.03 5.45
N LYS A 127 23.74 13.99 5.47
CA LYS A 127 22.86 14.21 4.33
C LYS A 127 22.91 13.05 3.34
N ASN A 128 22.82 11.85 3.86
CA ASN A 128 22.72 10.61 3.10
C ASN A 128 21.32 9.99 3.16
N GLY A 129 20.36 10.62 3.85
CA GLY A 129 18.95 10.23 3.92
C GLY A 129 18.63 9.37 5.15
N LEU A 130 19.49 8.39 5.45
CA LEU A 130 19.35 7.60 6.68
C LEU A 130 19.48 8.45 7.96
N ASP A 131 18.51 8.33 8.89
CA ASP A 131 18.56 9.01 10.19
C ASP A 131 19.76 8.57 11.05
N ASP A 132 20.48 9.55 11.63
CA ASP A 132 21.65 9.34 12.51
C ASP A 132 21.36 8.35 13.66
N VAL A 133 20.08 8.16 14.07
CA VAL A 133 19.69 7.23 15.14
C VAL A 133 19.93 5.77 14.77
N TYR A 134 19.90 5.44 13.49
CA TYR A 134 20.17 4.12 12.93
C TYR A 134 21.65 3.90 12.62
N GLU A 135 22.48 4.89 12.93
CA GLU A 135 23.92 4.85 12.69
C GLU A 135 24.74 4.86 13.97
N SER A 136 25.86 4.14 13.95
CA SER A 136 26.84 4.23 15.05
C SER A 136 27.64 5.54 15.00
N SER A 137 27.70 6.18 13.83
CA SER A 137 28.14 7.57 13.62
C SER A 137 27.71 8.08 12.24
N PRO A 138 27.41 9.38 12.08
CA PRO A 138 26.94 9.95 10.81
C PRO A 138 27.77 9.52 9.59
N GLY A 139 27.10 8.89 8.63
CA GLY A 139 27.62 8.46 7.33
C GLY A 139 28.27 7.08 7.28
N ASN A 140 27.92 6.21 8.21
CA ASN A 140 28.33 4.82 8.18
C ASN A 140 27.37 3.94 7.36
N GLY A 141 26.09 4.33 7.23
CA GLY A 141 25.06 3.62 6.47
C GLY A 141 24.83 2.20 7.00
N GLU A 142 24.60 2.06 8.32
CA GLU A 142 24.34 0.75 8.92
C GLU A 142 22.88 0.33 8.80
N GLY A 143 21.95 1.25 9.07
CA GLY A 143 20.51 0.98 9.13
C GLY A 143 20.11 -0.02 10.23
N LEU A 144 18.84 -0.36 10.24
CA LEU A 144 18.27 -1.44 11.01
C LEU A 144 18.80 -2.80 10.54
N ASN A 145 18.79 -3.80 11.42
CA ASN A 145 18.97 -5.19 11.00
C ASN A 145 17.63 -5.85 11.22
N PRO A 146 16.83 -6.05 10.16
CA PRO A 146 15.52 -6.67 10.26
C PRO A 146 15.56 -7.95 11.08
N VAL A 147 14.58 -8.08 11.97
CA VAL A 147 14.33 -9.32 12.71
C VAL A 147 13.61 -10.32 11.82
N ASP A 148 13.64 -11.58 12.26
CA ASP A 148 13.12 -12.77 11.58
C ASP A 148 12.77 -13.69 12.76
N THR A 149 11.55 -13.54 13.24
CA THR A 149 11.07 -14.04 14.54
C THR A 149 10.98 -15.56 14.52
N ASP A 150 10.35 -16.14 13.51
CA ASP A 150 10.21 -17.60 13.35
C ASP A 150 11.46 -18.29 12.76
N SER A 151 12.40 -17.50 12.21
CA SER A 151 13.63 -17.97 11.57
C SER A 151 13.44 -18.76 10.27
N ASP A 152 12.39 -18.49 9.50
CA ASP A 152 12.15 -19.10 8.19
C ASP A 152 12.98 -18.46 7.05
N GLY A 153 13.50 -17.25 7.29
CA GLY A 153 14.33 -16.48 6.39
C GLY A 153 13.62 -15.34 5.65
N ILE A 154 12.35 -15.09 5.95
CA ILE A 154 11.58 -13.90 5.61
C ILE A 154 11.66 -12.98 6.85
N PRO A 155 12.14 -11.74 6.71
CA PRO A 155 12.13 -10.80 7.83
C PRO A 155 10.70 -10.35 8.16
N ASP A 156 10.41 -10.10 9.44
CA ASP A 156 9.06 -9.77 9.95
C ASP A 156 8.35 -8.65 9.16
N TYR A 157 9.06 -7.64 8.63
CA TYR A 157 8.45 -6.55 7.85
C TYR A 157 8.00 -6.94 6.41
N LEU A 158 8.23 -8.19 6.03
CA LEU A 158 7.85 -8.78 4.75
C LEU A 158 7.07 -10.09 4.96
N ASP A 159 6.73 -10.40 6.21
CA ASP A 159 6.19 -11.69 6.64
C ASP A 159 4.76 -11.50 7.12
N PHE A 160 3.82 -12.20 6.49
CA PHE A 160 2.40 -12.05 6.81
C PHE A 160 1.96 -12.83 8.07
N ASP A 161 2.84 -13.68 8.64
CA ASP A 161 2.63 -14.56 9.80
C ASP A 161 3.97 -14.72 10.55
N SER A 162 4.43 -13.64 11.19
CA SER A 162 5.81 -13.45 11.71
C SER A 162 6.26 -14.49 12.74
N ASP A 163 5.34 -15.18 13.43
CA ASP A 163 5.64 -16.28 14.35
C ASP A 163 5.18 -17.66 13.88
N ASN A 164 4.58 -17.73 12.68
CA ASN A 164 4.19 -18.94 11.96
C ASN A 164 3.17 -19.79 12.73
N ASP A 165 2.26 -19.11 13.40
CA ASP A 165 1.17 -19.71 14.13
C ASP A 165 -0.10 -19.88 13.25
N GLY A 166 -0.12 -19.27 12.05
CA GLY A 166 -1.18 -19.38 11.07
C GLY A 166 -2.33 -18.37 11.23
N ILE A 167 -2.29 -17.52 12.26
CA ILE A 167 -3.02 -16.26 12.34
C ILE A 167 -2.17 -15.23 11.57
N LEU A 168 -2.79 -14.17 11.04
CA LEU A 168 -2.04 -13.15 10.28
C LEU A 168 -1.68 -11.99 11.20
N ASP A 169 -0.52 -11.39 11.02
CA ASP A 169 -0.06 -10.21 11.77
C ASP A 169 -1.11 -9.08 11.75
N SER A 170 -1.71 -8.84 10.57
CA SER A 170 -2.81 -7.88 10.37
C SER A 170 -4.06 -8.16 11.22
N LEU A 171 -4.31 -9.41 11.59
CA LEU A 171 -5.44 -9.80 12.44
C LEU A 171 -5.07 -9.64 13.93
N GLU A 172 -3.87 -10.04 14.30
CA GLU A 172 -3.38 -9.97 15.69
C GLU A 172 -3.11 -8.54 16.14
N SER A 173 -2.67 -7.69 15.22
CA SER A 173 -2.46 -6.27 15.46
C SER A 173 -3.73 -5.42 15.31
N SER A 174 -4.89 -6.06 15.15
CA SER A 174 -6.15 -5.35 14.96
C SER A 174 -6.89 -5.08 16.27
N GLU A 175 -7.18 -3.80 16.55
CA GLU A 175 -8.08 -3.41 17.63
C GLU A 175 -9.46 -2.98 17.10
N LEU A 176 -10.53 -3.61 17.61
CA LEU A 176 -11.91 -3.19 17.33
C LEU A 176 -12.41 -2.18 18.37
N SER A 177 -12.71 -0.96 17.90
CA SER A 177 -13.33 0.09 18.70
C SER A 177 -14.74 0.42 18.22
N SER A 178 -15.62 0.75 19.16
CA SER A 178 -16.96 1.31 18.87
C SER A 178 -16.97 2.84 18.82
N ASP A 179 -15.78 3.45 18.87
CA ASP A 179 -15.59 4.89 18.78
C ASP A 179 -14.98 5.26 17.43
N PHE A 180 -15.36 6.43 16.93
CA PHE A 180 -14.75 7.06 15.76
C PHE A 180 -14.31 8.46 16.17
N ASP A 181 -13.04 8.58 16.54
CA ASP A 181 -12.45 9.87 16.88
C ASP A 181 -11.90 10.53 15.61
N CYS A 182 -12.46 11.68 15.28
CA CYS A 182 -11.95 12.54 14.20
C CYS A 182 -11.84 14.00 14.64
N GLU A 183 -11.67 14.25 15.95
CA GLU A 183 -11.65 15.61 16.52
C GLU A 183 -10.44 16.46 16.05
N VAL A 184 -9.36 15.85 15.55
CA VAL A 184 -8.07 16.52 15.29
C VAL A 184 -7.62 16.50 13.82
N VAL A 185 -8.39 15.91 12.90
CA VAL A 185 -7.95 15.78 11.50
C VAL A 185 -8.05 17.07 10.68
N PRO A 186 -7.10 17.32 9.76
CA PRO A 186 -7.16 18.44 8.85
C PRO A 186 -8.34 18.29 7.88
N LYS A 187 -8.98 19.43 7.56
CA LYS A 187 -9.96 19.50 6.49
C LYS A 187 -9.28 19.88 5.18
N LEU A 188 -9.29 18.99 4.19
CA LEU A 188 -8.82 19.31 2.84
C LEU A 188 -10.00 19.76 1.96
N ASN A 189 -9.76 20.73 1.08
CA ASN A 189 -10.80 21.35 0.26
C ASN A 189 -10.46 21.33 -1.23
N PHE A 190 -11.15 20.46 -1.97
CA PHE A 190 -10.94 20.28 -3.41
C PHE A 190 -11.79 21.23 -4.30
N SER A 191 -12.40 22.28 -3.72
CA SER A 191 -13.29 23.21 -4.46
C SER A 191 -12.64 23.94 -5.63
N ASN A 192 -11.31 24.08 -5.62
CA ASN A 192 -10.59 24.78 -6.67
C ASN A 192 -10.49 23.91 -7.93
N ILE A 193 -10.67 24.54 -9.10
CA ILE A 193 -10.60 23.82 -10.37
C ILE A 193 -9.14 23.35 -10.58
N PRO A 194 -8.91 22.05 -10.82
CA PRO A 194 -7.56 21.54 -11.01
C PRO A 194 -6.91 22.08 -12.28
N THR A 195 -5.60 22.30 -12.22
CA THR A 195 -4.79 22.69 -13.37
C THR A 195 -3.90 21.54 -13.80
N LEU A 196 -3.97 21.14 -15.08
CA LEU A 196 -3.07 20.15 -15.66
C LEU A 196 -1.63 20.69 -15.67
N GLU A 197 -0.72 20.00 -14.99
CA GLU A 197 0.70 20.36 -14.90
C GLU A 197 1.54 19.61 -15.94
N SER A 198 1.26 18.33 -16.14
CA SER A 198 1.96 17.46 -17.07
C SER A 198 1.07 16.35 -17.63
N GLY A 199 1.54 15.68 -18.68
CA GLY A 199 0.84 14.58 -19.35
C GLY A 199 -0.33 14.99 -20.25
N ASP A 200 -1.03 13.99 -20.77
CA ASP A 200 -2.21 14.17 -21.62
C ASP A 200 -3.48 14.13 -20.77
N ALA A 201 -4.28 15.20 -20.82
CA ALA A 201 -5.46 15.35 -19.97
C ALA A 201 -6.33 14.09 -19.90
N LEU A 202 -6.70 13.70 -18.67
CA LEU A 202 -7.59 12.57 -18.35
C LEU A 202 -7.07 11.20 -18.83
N SER A 203 -5.75 11.07 -19.00
CA SER A 203 -5.08 9.83 -19.42
C SER A 203 -4.05 9.41 -18.38
N GLU A 204 -3.67 8.14 -18.41
CA GLU A 204 -2.55 7.58 -17.63
C GLU A 204 -1.30 8.47 -17.78
N GLY A 205 -0.66 8.79 -16.64
CA GLY A 205 0.49 9.68 -16.52
C GLY A 205 0.20 11.18 -16.45
N ALA A 206 -1.07 11.61 -16.43
CA ALA A 206 -1.42 13.02 -16.27
C ALA A 206 -1.41 13.46 -14.80
N ILE A 207 -0.84 14.64 -14.55
CA ILE A 207 -0.71 15.23 -13.21
C ILE A 207 -1.49 16.54 -13.14
N TYR A 208 -2.32 16.68 -12.11
CA TYR A 208 -3.18 17.83 -11.87
C TYR A 208 -2.91 18.45 -10.50
N ARG A 209 -2.73 19.77 -10.45
CA ARG A 209 -2.65 20.51 -9.19
C ARG A 209 -4.00 21.02 -8.75
N PHE A 210 -4.37 20.69 -7.53
CA PHE A 210 -5.41 21.35 -6.74
C PHE A 210 -4.76 22.34 -5.79
N SER A 211 -4.81 23.62 -6.15
CA SER A 211 -4.19 24.68 -5.34
C SER A 211 -5.00 24.97 -4.07
N SER A 212 -4.32 25.25 -2.97
CA SER A 212 -4.90 25.71 -1.71
C SER A 212 -5.97 24.76 -1.16
N ILE A 213 -5.64 23.47 -1.06
CA ILE A 213 -6.47 22.48 -0.36
C ILE A 213 -6.52 22.77 1.14
N THR A 214 -5.47 23.40 1.67
CA THR A 214 -5.44 24.14 2.94
C THR A 214 -4.77 25.51 2.72
N ASP A 215 -4.50 26.27 3.79
CA ASP A 215 -3.76 27.54 3.69
C ASP A 215 -2.29 27.33 3.29
N ASP A 216 -1.71 26.16 3.59
CA ASP A 216 -0.28 25.86 3.41
C ASP A 216 -0.01 24.67 2.48
N LEU A 217 -1.05 23.98 1.99
CA LEU A 217 -0.95 22.80 1.12
C LEU A 217 -1.67 22.97 -0.24
N ASP A 218 -1.04 22.42 -1.27
CA ASP A 218 -1.66 22.02 -2.54
C ASP A 218 -1.70 20.47 -2.59
N ALA A 219 -2.53 19.90 -3.46
CA ALA A 219 -2.47 18.47 -3.81
C ALA A 219 -2.12 18.29 -5.28
N LEU A 220 -1.26 17.32 -5.58
CA LEU A 220 -1.01 16.79 -6.91
C LEU A 220 -1.77 15.48 -7.06
N VAL A 221 -2.65 15.41 -8.06
CA VAL A 221 -3.39 14.20 -8.39
C VAL A 221 -2.84 13.62 -9.69
N THR A 222 -2.29 12.41 -9.59
CA THR A 222 -1.71 11.66 -10.72
C THR A 222 -2.65 10.53 -11.11
N ILE A 223 -2.89 10.36 -12.41
CA ILE A 223 -3.59 9.19 -12.95
C ILE A 223 -2.53 8.11 -13.20
N GLU A 224 -2.40 7.16 -12.29
CA GLU A 224 -1.30 6.18 -12.31
C GLU A 224 -1.58 5.04 -13.28
N LYS A 225 -2.82 4.52 -13.22
CA LYS A 225 -3.22 3.37 -14.00
C LYS A 225 -4.65 3.48 -14.49
N VAL A 226 -4.89 3.05 -15.73
CA VAL A 226 -6.25 2.93 -16.27
C VAL A 226 -6.48 1.56 -16.89
N VAL A 227 -7.32 0.73 -16.24
CA VAL A 227 -7.73 -0.58 -16.76
C VAL A 227 -9.20 -0.52 -17.17
N ASN A 228 -9.44 -0.34 -18.47
CA ASN A 228 -10.77 -0.18 -19.07
C ASN A 228 -11.66 0.90 -18.41
N GLY A 229 -11.06 1.87 -17.72
CA GLY A 229 -11.69 3.10 -17.27
C GLY A 229 -11.61 4.20 -18.33
N GLN A 230 -12.56 5.14 -18.29
CA GLN A 230 -12.51 6.39 -19.03
C GLN A 230 -12.93 7.53 -18.10
N ILE A 231 -11.96 8.33 -17.67
CA ILE A 231 -12.21 9.50 -16.84
C ILE A 231 -12.88 10.59 -17.70
N SER A 232 -14.06 11.02 -17.29
CA SER A 232 -14.86 12.03 -17.99
C SER A 232 -14.72 13.41 -17.35
N THR A 233 -14.64 13.44 -16.03
CA THR A 233 -14.37 14.62 -15.21
C THR A 233 -13.43 14.19 -14.08
N LEU A 234 -12.33 14.90 -13.86
CA LEU A 234 -11.40 14.58 -12.76
C LEU A 234 -12.02 14.91 -11.39
N ASP A 235 -12.77 16.02 -11.31
CA ASP A 235 -13.45 16.43 -10.09
C ASP A 235 -14.76 17.19 -10.40
N GLN A 236 -15.89 16.67 -9.90
CA GLN A 236 -17.23 17.21 -10.15
C GLN A 236 -17.67 18.20 -9.07
N ASN A 237 -17.47 19.50 -9.30
CA ASN A 237 -17.73 20.55 -8.29
C ASN A 237 -19.12 21.20 -8.34
N SER A 238 -20.11 20.53 -8.92
CA SER A 238 -21.49 21.07 -8.96
C SER A 238 -22.27 20.92 -7.65
N VAL A 239 -21.95 19.90 -6.86
CA VAL A 239 -22.52 19.59 -5.54
C VAL A 239 -21.34 19.24 -4.62
N ASP A 240 -21.37 19.72 -3.38
CA ASP A 240 -20.32 19.51 -2.36
C ASP A 240 -18.90 19.66 -2.94
N PRO A 241 -18.57 20.86 -3.47
CA PRO A 241 -17.33 21.10 -4.21
C PRO A 241 -16.07 20.86 -3.38
N GLU A 242 -16.16 20.82 -2.05
CA GLU A 242 -15.03 20.49 -1.20
C GLU A 242 -14.55 19.03 -1.31
N PHE A 243 -15.39 18.12 -1.78
CA PHE A 243 -15.07 16.70 -1.93
C PHE A 243 -14.39 16.44 -3.27
N PHE A 244 -13.43 15.50 -3.28
CA PHE A 244 -12.87 15.00 -4.52
C PHE A 244 -13.79 13.94 -5.12
N LYS A 245 -14.29 14.18 -6.35
CA LYS A 245 -15.34 13.35 -6.98
C LYS A 245 -15.02 13.07 -8.46
N PRO A 246 -14.09 12.14 -8.77
CA PRO A 246 -13.83 11.72 -10.14
C PRO A 246 -15.05 11.04 -10.77
N GLU A 247 -15.35 11.34 -12.03
CA GLU A 247 -16.41 10.69 -12.82
C GLU A 247 -15.79 9.75 -13.86
N ILE A 248 -15.89 8.44 -13.64
CA ILE A 248 -15.22 7.42 -14.44
C ILE A 248 -16.24 6.46 -15.06
N GLN A 249 -16.15 6.26 -16.37
CA GLN A 249 -16.94 5.25 -17.07
C GLN A 249 -16.12 3.96 -17.22
N PHE A 250 -16.67 2.82 -16.79
CA PHE A 250 -15.96 1.55 -16.81
C PHE A 250 -16.53 0.61 -17.88
N THR A 251 -15.64 -0.18 -18.50
CA THR A 251 -16.03 -1.20 -19.49
C THR A 251 -15.54 -2.58 -19.07
N THR A 252 -16.44 -3.55 -19.01
CA THR A 252 -16.15 -4.94 -18.69
C THR A 252 -15.99 -5.77 -19.96
N THR A 253 -15.10 -6.75 -19.93
CA THR A 253 -14.86 -7.70 -21.02
C THR A 253 -14.84 -9.13 -20.48
N ASP A 254 -14.70 -10.11 -21.37
CA ASP A 254 -14.54 -11.51 -20.95
C ASP A 254 -13.26 -11.73 -20.14
N GLU A 255 -12.24 -10.90 -20.36
CA GLU A 255 -10.92 -10.96 -19.70
C GLU A 255 -10.83 -10.04 -18.48
N ILE A 256 -11.57 -8.92 -18.46
CA ILE A 256 -11.50 -7.89 -17.42
C ILE A 256 -12.89 -7.74 -16.80
N ARG A 257 -13.07 -8.34 -15.62
CA ARG A 257 -14.31 -8.26 -14.81
C ARG A 257 -14.25 -7.21 -13.70
N ARG A 258 -13.05 -6.73 -13.38
CA ARG A 258 -12.75 -5.67 -12.41
C ARG A 258 -12.00 -4.51 -13.09
N PRO A 259 -12.63 -3.72 -13.98
CA PRO A 259 -12.00 -2.51 -14.50
C PRO A 259 -11.83 -1.46 -13.38
N PHE A 260 -10.74 -0.69 -13.44
CA PHE A 260 -10.38 0.27 -12.40
C PHE A 260 -9.55 1.44 -12.93
N VAL A 261 -9.38 2.46 -12.09
CA VAL A 261 -8.41 3.54 -12.24
C VAL A 261 -7.72 3.77 -10.91
N ASP A 262 -6.40 3.90 -10.94
CA ASP A 262 -5.58 4.24 -9.77
C ASP A 262 -5.27 5.74 -9.82
N LEU A 263 -5.54 6.41 -8.71
CA LEU A 263 -5.31 7.84 -8.52
C LEU A 263 -4.41 8.03 -7.31
N ARG A 264 -3.22 8.59 -7.52
CA ARG A 264 -2.33 9.03 -6.44
C ARG A 264 -2.65 10.46 -6.07
N ILE A 265 -2.79 10.74 -4.78
CA ILE A 265 -2.90 12.09 -4.24
C ILE A 265 -1.66 12.37 -3.40
N SER A 266 -0.80 13.28 -3.87
CA SER A 266 0.40 13.71 -3.17
C SER A 266 0.25 15.13 -2.63
N MET A 267 0.64 15.35 -1.38
CA MET A 267 0.53 16.60 -0.66
C MET A 267 1.83 17.40 -0.81
N VAL A 268 1.71 18.66 -1.25
CA VAL A 268 2.88 19.52 -1.47
C VAL A 268 2.65 20.91 -0.85
N LYS A 269 3.73 21.61 -0.49
CA LYS A 269 3.64 22.97 0.06
C LYS A 269 3.07 23.91 -1.00
N THR A 270 2.18 24.82 -0.59
CA THR A 270 1.44 25.70 -1.51
C THR A 270 2.34 26.40 -2.53
N GLY A 271 2.02 26.20 -3.81
CA GLY A 271 2.72 26.82 -4.94
C GLY A 271 4.10 26.25 -5.25
N THR A 272 4.43 25.08 -4.70
CA THR A 272 5.70 24.36 -4.92
C THR A 272 5.44 22.88 -5.21
N ASP A 273 6.51 22.15 -5.57
CA ASP A 273 6.50 20.69 -5.70
C ASP A 273 7.19 20.02 -4.49
N GLU A 274 7.49 20.81 -3.44
CA GLU A 274 8.11 20.32 -2.21
C GLU A 274 7.07 19.54 -1.41
N ILE A 275 7.38 18.29 -1.08
CA ILE A 275 6.49 17.38 -0.35
C ILE A 275 6.12 17.95 1.02
N ALA A 276 4.92 17.60 1.47
CA ALA A 276 4.39 18.03 2.75
C ALA A 276 3.64 16.90 3.46
N PHE A 277 4.19 16.48 4.59
CA PHE A 277 3.57 15.49 5.46
C PHE A 277 2.35 16.03 6.20
N ILE A 278 1.39 15.14 6.38
CA ILE A 278 0.24 15.29 7.23
C ILE A 278 0.31 14.20 8.30
N GLU A 279 0.29 14.60 9.58
CA GLU A 279 0.38 13.65 10.70
C GLU A 279 -0.76 12.61 10.69
N GLU A 280 -1.95 13.03 10.26
CA GLU A 280 -3.16 12.20 10.26
C GLU A 280 -4.11 12.72 9.17
N LEU A 281 -4.65 11.81 8.35
CA LEU A 281 -5.60 12.11 7.30
C LEU A 281 -6.74 11.11 7.32
N ILE A 282 -7.97 11.59 7.47
CA ILE A 282 -9.17 10.77 7.25
C ILE A 282 -9.76 11.08 5.88
N ALA A 283 -9.85 10.04 5.04
CA ALA A 283 -10.53 10.04 3.76
C ALA A 283 -11.83 9.23 3.88
N ASN A 284 -12.98 9.89 3.74
CA ASN A 284 -14.27 9.21 3.79
C ASN A 284 -14.76 8.91 2.39
N PHE A 285 -14.89 7.62 2.08
CA PHE A 285 -15.47 7.09 0.86
C PHE A 285 -16.98 6.97 1.06
N ILE A 286 -17.72 7.78 0.31
CA ILE A 286 -19.15 7.97 0.47
C ILE A 286 -19.86 7.25 -0.66
N ASP A 287 -20.97 6.60 -0.32
CA ASP A 287 -21.86 5.95 -1.30
C ASP A 287 -21.15 4.82 -2.06
N VAL A 288 -20.36 4.01 -1.38
CA VAL A 288 -19.69 2.82 -1.95
C VAL A 288 -20.73 1.73 -2.14
N ASP A 289 -21.37 1.72 -3.30
CA ASP A 289 -22.58 0.95 -3.53
C ASP A 289 -22.53 0.13 -4.82
N GLY A 290 -23.68 -0.32 -5.30
CA GLY A 290 -23.74 -1.04 -6.55
C GLY A 290 -25.15 -1.32 -6.98
N ASN A 291 -25.30 -2.33 -7.82
CA ASN A 291 -26.61 -2.82 -8.24
C ASN A 291 -26.51 -4.28 -8.68
N LYS A 292 -27.57 -4.78 -9.32
CA LYS A 292 -27.64 -6.18 -9.75
C LYS A 292 -26.61 -6.58 -10.81
N GLN A 293 -25.95 -5.61 -11.44
CA GLN A 293 -25.03 -5.85 -12.53
C GLN A 293 -23.57 -5.70 -12.10
N TYR A 294 -23.27 -4.81 -11.15
CA TYR A 294 -21.93 -4.59 -10.62
C TYR A 294 -21.96 -4.01 -9.21
N GLN A 295 -20.84 -4.14 -8.50
CA GLN A 295 -20.52 -3.42 -7.26
C GLN A 295 -19.43 -2.42 -7.56
N GLU A 296 -19.44 -1.26 -6.93
CA GLU A 296 -18.28 -0.39 -6.87
C GLU A 296 -17.28 -0.95 -5.86
N PHE A 297 -16.02 -0.60 -6.02
CA PHE A 297 -15.02 -0.90 -4.99
C PHE A 297 -13.98 0.19 -4.92
N ASN A 298 -13.37 0.32 -3.73
CA ASN A 298 -12.13 1.07 -3.54
C ASN A 298 -11.07 0.15 -2.92
N ARG A 299 -9.79 0.36 -3.25
CA ARG A 299 -8.65 -0.29 -2.60
C ARG A 299 -7.64 0.77 -2.15
N PHE A 300 -7.01 0.52 -1.00
CA PHE A 300 -6.00 1.35 -0.36
C PHE A 300 -4.82 0.47 -0.01
N ASP A 301 -3.63 1.00 -0.18
CA ASP A 301 -2.41 0.25 0.08
C ASP A 301 -2.15 0.30 1.60
N THR A 302 -2.02 1.49 2.20
CA THR A 302 -1.50 1.66 3.59
C THR A 302 -2.43 2.33 4.64
N PRO A 303 -3.66 1.85 4.90
CA PRO A 303 -4.52 2.50 5.89
C PRO A 303 -4.21 2.08 7.33
N ALA A 304 -3.90 3.05 8.19
CA ALA A 304 -3.69 2.86 9.62
C ALA A 304 -4.94 2.37 10.37
N SER A 305 -6.13 2.79 9.89
CA SER A 305 -7.41 2.33 10.41
C SER A 305 -8.53 2.53 9.39
N TYR A 306 -9.66 1.85 9.59
CA TYR A 306 -10.89 2.16 8.88
C TYR A 306 -12.11 2.06 9.78
N THR A 307 -13.14 2.83 9.46
CA THR A 307 -14.41 2.88 10.20
C THR A 307 -15.60 2.64 9.29
N TYR A 308 -16.53 1.78 9.71
CA TYR A 308 -17.79 1.48 9.04
C TYR A 308 -18.98 1.49 10.02
N ASP A 309 -20.22 1.49 9.51
CA ASP A 309 -21.45 1.43 10.35
C ASP A 309 -21.85 -0.03 10.64
N ASN A 310 -22.32 -0.37 11.83
CA ASN A 310 -22.86 -1.71 12.13
C ASN A 310 -24.40 -1.70 12.25
N PRO A 311 -25.15 -2.42 11.40
CA PRO A 311 -24.69 -3.24 10.27
C PRO A 311 -24.26 -2.40 9.05
N THR A 312 -23.31 -2.94 8.28
CA THR A 312 -22.82 -2.35 7.04
C THR A 312 -23.41 -3.04 5.79
N ASP A 313 -23.49 -2.31 4.67
CA ASP A 313 -23.80 -2.82 3.34
C ASP A 313 -22.55 -2.99 2.45
N VAL A 314 -21.36 -2.61 2.95
CA VAL A 314 -20.08 -2.87 2.28
C VAL A 314 -19.44 -4.17 2.78
N GLY A 315 -18.73 -4.86 1.90
CA GLY A 315 -17.78 -5.92 2.27
C GLY A 315 -16.39 -5.33 2.37
N ILE A 316 -15.68 -5.61 3.45
CA ILE A 316 -14.33 -5.11 3.71
C ILE A 316 -13.44 -6.34 3.89
N ASN A 317 -12.39 -6.44 3.09
CA ASN A 317 -11.42 -7.52 3.13
C ASN A 317 -10.01 -6.93 2.99
N TYR A 318 -9.03 -7.49 3.70
CA TYR A 318 -7.62 -7.31 3.37
C TYR A 318 -7.26 -8.22 2.20
N THR A 319 -6.35 -7.75 1.36
CA THR A 319 -5.79 -8.47 0.23
C THR A 319 -4.31 -8.20 0.19
N SER A 320 -3.55 -8.96 -0.62
CA SER A 320 -2.13 -8.64 -0.91
C SER A 320 -1.92 -7.16 -1.18
N GLY A 321 -2.89 -6.55 -1.82
CA GLY A 321 -2.83 -5.16 -2.16
C GLY A 321 -3.42 -4.21 -1.11
N GLY A 322 -3.38 -4.52 0.18
CA GLY A 322 -4.04 -3.73 1.20
C GLY A 322 -5.57 -3.80 1.20
N LEU A 323 -6.20 -2.81 1.83
CA LEU A 323 -7.62 -2.78 2.19
C LEU A 323 -8.55 -2.65 0.99
N LEU A 324 -9.33 -3.69 0.69
CA LEU A 324 -10.36 -3.71 -0.35
C LEU A 324 -11.77 -3.53 0.23
N ILE A 325 -12.44 -2.46 -0.19
CA ILE A 325 -13.83 -2.15 0.15
C ILE A 325 -14.72 -2.40 -1.08
N ASN A 326 -15.59 -3.40 -1.01
CA ASN A 326 -16.58 -3.70 -2.04
C ASN A 326 -17.98 -3.20 -1.61
N GLY A 327 -18.63 -2.45 -2.49
CA GLY A 327 -20.00 -1.99 -2.28
C GLY A 327 -21.01 -3.13 -2.30
N GLY A 328 -22.18 -2.87 -1.71
CA GLY A 328 -23.31 -3.79 -1.75
C GLY A 328 -23.96 -3.91 -3.15
N MET A 329 -24.95 -4.79 -3.28
CA MET A 329 -25.73 -4.95 -4.52
C MET A 329 -26.96 -4.03 -4.62
N ASN A 330 -27.08 -3.07 -3.69
CA ASN A 330 -28.17 -2.11 -3.60
C ASN A 330 -27.68 -0.74 -4.07
N GLU A 331 -28.48 -0.08 -4.91
CA GLU A 331 -28.16 1.25 -5.41
C GLU A 331 -28.83 2.30 -4.50
N TYR A 332 -28.03 3.26 -4.08
CA TYR A 332 -28.36 4.47 -3.37
C TYR A 332 -28.15 5.64 -4.35
N ASP A 333 -29.14 6.53 -4.42
CA ASP A 333 -29.16 7.56 -5.47
C ASP A 333 -28.16 8.70 -5.16
N GLY A 334 -26.96 8.60 -5.73
CA GLY A 334 -25.95 9.65 -5.80
C GLY A 334 -25.17 9.88 -4.51
N ILE A 335 -23.99 10.51 -4.64
CA ILE A 335 -23.04 10.71 -3.54
C ILE A 335 -23.68 11.48 -2.38
N SER A 336 -23.98 10.77 -1.29
CA SER A 336 -24.70 11.33 -0.15
C SER A 336 -24.37 10.59 1.16
N ASN A 337 -24.03 11.37 2.19
CA ASN A 337 -23.88 10.90 3.57
C ASN A 337 -25.20 10.54 4.27
N SER A 338 -26.29 10.34 3.53
CA SER A 338 -27.58 9.97 4.10
C SER A 338 -27.71 8.49 4.47
N HIS A 339 -26.81 7.65 3.96
CA HIS A 339 -26.80 6.20 4.18
C HIS A 339 -25.42 5.79 4.72
N PRO A 340 -25.20 5.86 6.05
CA PRO A 340 -23.90 5.54 6.63
C PRO A 340 -23.46 4.08 6.41
N SER A 341 -24.39 3.15 6.17
CA SER A 341 -24.08 1.74 5.88
C SER A 341 -23.30 1.51 4.58
N VAL A 342 -23.19 2.52 3.70
CA VAL A 342 -22.38 2.48 2.47
C VAL A 342 -21.24 3.51 2.50
N ASN A 343 -20.92 4.03 3.68
CA ASN A 343 -19.78 4.90 3.87
C ASN A 343 -18.67 4.12 4.59
N VAL A 344 -17.43 4.42 4.24
CA VAL A 344 -16.26 3.98 5.01
C VAL A 344 -15.31 5.15 5.20
N ALA A 345 -14.86 5.37 6.42
CA ALA A 345 -13.75 6.28 6.69
C ALA A 345 -12.46 5.45 6.70
N VAL A 346 -11.41 5.96 6.07
CA VAL A 346 -10.09 5.36 6.07
C VAL A 346 -9.12 6.39 6.63
N GLU A 347 -8.33 6.01 7.62
CA GLU A 347 -7.33 6.83 8.27
C GLU A 347 -5.94 6.45 7.79
N PHE A 348 -5.13 7.47 7.55
CA PHE A 348 -3.71 7.35 7.24
C PHE A 348 -2.91 8.18 8.24
N VAL A 349 -1.76 7.68 8.69
CA VAL A 349 -0.87 8.37 9.63
C VAL A 349 0.45 8.72 8.94
N LYS A 350 1.06 9.85 9.33
CA LYS A 350 2.34 10.36 8.80
C LYS A 350 2.44 10.28 7.26
N ILE A 351 1.39 10.69 6.58
CA ILE A 351 1.26 10.48 5.14
C ILE A 351 1.55 11.75 4.35
N HIS A 352 2.22 11.61 3.22
CA HIS A 352 2.38 12.68 2.23
C HIS A 352 1.78 12.30 0.87
N THR A 353 1.63 11.00 0.59
CA THR A 353 1.01 10.49 -0.63
C THR A 353 0.23 9.22 -0.32
N PHE A 354 -0.88 9.00 -1.02
CA PHE A 354 -1.54 7.69 -1.02
C PHE A 354 -2.14 7.44 -2.40
N VAL A 355 -2.25 6.16 -2.75
CA VAL A 355 -2.99 5.71 -3.92
C VAL A 355 -4.35 5.20 -3.44
N PHE A 356 -5.38 5.51 -4.20
CA PHE A 356 -6.61 4.76 -4.10
C PHE A 356 -7.04 4.29 -5.47
N ARG A 357 -7.43 3.03 -5.53
CA ARG A 357 -8.01 2.41 -6.71
C ARG A 357 -9.51 2.58 -6.65
N PHE A 358 -10.13 3.10 -7.70
CA PHE A 358 -11.58 3.11 -7.85
C PHE A 358 -12.02 2.29 -9.06
N GLY A 359 -12.96 1.38 -8.86
CA GLY A 359 -13.41 0.49 -9.91
C GLY A 359 -14.82 -0.04 -9.74
N ILE A 360 -15.19 -0.95 -10.64
CA ILE A 360 -16.38 -1.78 -10.47
C ILE A 360 -16.01 -3.25 -10.61
N GLU A 361 -16.72 -4.12 -9.90
CA GLU A 361 -16.69 -5.56 -10.11
C GLU A 361 -18.04 -6.04 -10.67
N THR A 362 -18.01 -6.93 -11.66
CA THR A 362 -19.20 -7.66 -12.12
C THR A 362 -19.05 -9.17 -11.95
N GLN A 363 -20.01 -9.78 -11.28
CA GLN A 363 -20.18 -11.25 -11.27
C GLN A 363 -21.01 -11.76 -12.45
N THR A 364 -21.59 -10.86 -13.25
CA THR A 364 -22.33 -11.24 -14.46
C THR A 364 -21.38 -11.58 -15.60
N SER A 365 -21.79 -12.51 -16.47
CA SER A 365 -21.05 -12.87 -17.68
C SER A 365 -21.17 -11.85 -18.81
N ASP A 366 -22.01 -10.83 -18.64
CA ASP A 366 -22.31 -9.86 -19.70
C ASP A 366 -21.20 -8.80 -19.78
N ASN A 367 -20.81 -8.43 -20.99
CA ASN A 367 -19.86 -7.33 -21.22
C ASN A 367 -20.64 -6.04 -21.44
N PHE A 368 -20.30 -5.00 -20.70
CA PHE A 368 -21.02 -3.74 -20.72
C PHE A 368 -20.10 -2.57 -20.43
N THR A 369 -20.60 -1.38 -20.73
CA THR A 369 -20.04 -0.13 -20.24
C THR A 369 -21.06 0.49 -19.31
N THR A 370 -20.64 1.03 -18.17
CA THR A 370 -21.56 1.71 -17.24
C THR A 370 -22.33 2.81 -17.99
N ASN A 371 -23.65 2.86 -17.83
CA ASN A 371 -24.48 3.79 -18.63
C ASN A 371 -24.27 5.26 -18.25
N VAL A 372 -23.83 5.49 -17.02
CA VAL A 372 -23.49 6.79 -16.43
C VAL A 372 -22.09 6.62 -15.81
N PRO A 373 -21.22 7.64 -15.89
CA PRO A 373 -19.99 7.65 -15.11
C PRO A 373 -20.29 7.39 -13.64
N ARG A 374 -19.45 6.56 -13.02
CA ARG A 374 -19.46 6.28 -11.60
C ARG A 374 -18.59 7.29 -10.87
N GLN A 375 -18.89 7.53 -9.61
CA GLN A 375 -18.23 8.53 -8.79
C GLN A 375 -17.73 7.87 -7.51
N SER A 376 -16.45 8.07 -7.19
CA SER A 376 -15.95 7.81 -5.83
C SER A 376 -16.01 9.14 -5.09
N GLY A 377 -16.91 9.25 -4.12
CA GLY A 377 -17.08 10.48 -3.36
C GLY A 377 -16.16 10.53 -2.15
N ILE A 378 -15.14 11.39 -2.18
CA ILE A 378 -14.14 11.44 -1.10
C ILE A 378 -14.22 12.75 -0.33
N GLN A 379 -14.57 12.64 0.95
CA GLN A 379 -14.59 13.76 1.90
C GLN A 379 -13.36 13.68 2.82
N PHE A 380 -12.50 14.70 2.78
CA PHE A 380 -11.32 14.81 3.65
C PHE A 380 -11.60 15.68 4.87
N SER A 381 -12.40 15.17 5.81
CA SER A 381 -12.73 15.81 7.09
C SER A 381 -13.51 14.83 7.96
N CYS A 382 -13.59 15.09 9.26
CA CYS A 382 -14.42 14.32 10.18
C CYS A 382 -15.87 14.11 9.66
N LEU A 383 -16.33 12.86 9.73
CA LEU A 383 -17.64 12.41 9.23
C LEU A 383 -18.53 11.94 10.37
N ASP A 384 -19.38 12.84 10.87
CA ASP A 384 -20.25 12.57 12.02
C ASP A 384 -21.56 11.82 11.68
N ASN A 385 -21.59 11.00 10.61
CA ASN A 385 -22.84 10.39 10.13
C ASN A 385 -23.01 8.90 10.48
N PHE A 386 -21.96 8.22 10.95
CA PHE A 386 -22.06 6.86 11.46
C PHE A 386 -23.03 6.81 12.65
N LEU A 387 -23.89 5.79 12.68
CA LEU A 387 -24.91 5.61 13.72
C LEU A 387 -24.41 4.66 14.81
N ASP A 388 -23.65 3.65 14.42
CA ASP A 388 -23.02 2.64 15.26
C ASP A 388 -21.63 2.32 14.66
N PRO A 389 -20.65 3.25 14.76
CA PRO A 389 -19.36 3.09 14.12
C PRO A 389 -18.61 1.88 14.70
N GLN A 390 -17.92 1.16 13.84
CA GLN A 390 -16.92 0.15 14.16
C GLN A 390 -15.63 0.59 13.48
N THR A 391 -14.61 0.89 14.28
CA THR A 391 -13.28 1.27 13.83
C THR A 391 -12.36 0.10 14.07
N VAL A 392 -11.66 -0.34 13.04
CA VAL A 392 -10.59 -1.32 13.14
C VAL A 392 -9.28 -0.59 12.88
N SER A 393 -8.33 -0.68 13.81
CA SER A 393 -7.02 -0.05 13.70
C SER A 393 -5.91 -1.09 13.73
N PHE A 394 -4.89 -0.88 12.89
CA PHE A 394 -3.74 -1.78 12.67
C PHE A 394 -2.42 -1.08 13.05
N SER A 395 -2.48 0.24 13.30
CA SER A 395 -1.31 1.12 13.46
C SER A 395 -0.35 0.83 14.63
N LYS A 396 -0.60 -0.20 15.43
CA LYS A 396 0.20 -0.55 16.61
C LYS A 396 0.08 -2.02 16.94
N ASP A 397 1.22 -2.57 17.34
CA ASP A 397 1.33 -3.80 18.12
C ASP A 397 0.31 -3.85 19.28
N VAL A 398 -0.43 -4.96 19.34
CA VAL A 398 -1.23 -5.40 20.49
C VAL A 398 -0.37 -6.36 21.31
N ASP A 399 -0.42 -6.27 22.65
CA ASP A 399 0.32 -7.12 23.60
C ASP A 399 -0.70 -7.54 24.67
N SER A 400 -1.40 -8.63 24.38
CA SER A 400 -2.63 -9.05 25.05
C SER A 400 -2.41 -9.47 26.50
N ASP A 401 -1.31 -10.14 26.80
CA ASP A 401 -0.98 -10.60 28.14
C ASP A 401 -0.02 -9.64 28.91
N GLY A 402 0.62 -8.69 28.22
CA GLY A 402 1.53 -7.72 28.81
C GLY A 402 2.93 -8.25 29.09
N ASP A 403 3.33 -9.33 28.42
CA ASP A 403 4.68 -9.89 28.35
C ASP A 403 5.68 -8.87 27.75
N GLY A 404 5.20 -8.07 26.80
CA GLY A 404 5.97 -7.14 25.98
C GLY A 404 6.48 -7.71 24.64
N TYR A 405 6.03 -8.88 24.23
CA TYR A 405 5.99 -9.34 22.84
C TYR A 405 4.59 -9.01 22.30
N PRO A 406 4.49 -8.38 21.12
CA PRO A 406 3.23 -8.23 20.42
C PRO A 406 2.64 -9.58 20.03
N ASP A 407 1.32 -9.68 19.98
CA ASP A 407 0.56 -10.89 19.65
C ASP A 407 1.09 -11.52 18.34
N ARG A 408 1.26 -10.73 17.27
CA ARG A 408 1.83 -11.18 15.97
C ARG A 408 3.24 -11.82 15.99
N VAL A 409 3.95 -11.75 17.12
CA VAL A 409 5.27 -12.39 17.29
C VAL A 409 5.31 -13.29 18.53
N ASP A 410 4.13 -13.61 19.08
CA ASP A 410 3.92 -14.37 20.30
C ASP A 410 2.96 -15.54 20.05
N ILE A 411 3.51 -16.74 19.95
CA ILE A 411 2.78 -17.99 19.64
C ILE A 411 1.73 -18.41 20.69
N ASP A 412 1.58 -17.68 21.79
CA ASP A 412 0.69 -17.91 22.95
C ASP A 412 0.27 -16.54 23.52
N SER A 413 -0.52 -15.79 22.75
CA SER A 413 -0.82 -14.36 22.95
C SER A 413 -1.48 -14.01 24.29
N ASP A 414 -2.19 -14.94 24.92
CA ASP A 414 -2.74 -14.75 26.27
C ASP A 414 -1.93 -15.44 27.39
N ASN A 415 -0.85 -16.13 27.00
CA ASN A 415 0.11 -16.80 27.89
C ASN A 415 -0.58 -17.79 28.84
N ASP A 416 -1.59 -18.48 28.31
CA ASP A 416 -2.36 -19.54 28.90
C ASP A 416 -1.56 -20.85 28.99
N GLY A 417 -0.69 -21.10 28.00
CA GLY A 417 0.08 -22.34 27.85
C GLY A 417 -0.47 -23.31 26.81
N ILE A 418 -1.32 -22.81 25.91
CA ILE A 418 -1.77 -23.47 24.70
C ILE A 418 -1.39 -22.52 23.53
N PRO A 419 -0.79 -23.02 22.44
CA PRO A 419 -0.44 -22.13 21.33
C PRO A 419 -1.64 -21.64 20.54
N ASP A 420 -1.54 -20.42 20.02
CA ASP A 420 -2.58 -19.69 19.30
C ASP A 420 -3.12 -20.47 18.08
N ASN A 421 -2.23 -21.05 17.26
CA ASN A 421 -2.57 -22.01 16.21
C ASN A 421 -3.62 -23.08 16.61
N VAL A 422 -3.52 -23.57 17.85
CA VAL A 422 -4.38 -24.63 18.39
C VAL A 422 -5.74 -24.06 18.79
N GLU A 423 -5.77 -22.88 19.38
CA GLU A 423 -6.95 -22.23 19.94
C GLU A 423 -7.77 -21.52 18.88
N ALA A 424 -7.11 -20.97 17.87
CA ALA A 424 -7.75 -20.41 16.68
C ALA A 424 -8.61 -21.45 15.92
N GLN A 425 -8.56 -22.74 16.27
CA GLN A 425 -9.24 -23.82 15.56
C GLN A 425 -10.12 -24.70 16.46
N THR A 426 -11.24 -25.19 15.91
CA THR A 426 -12.05 -26.20 16.61
C THR A 426 -11.32 -27.54 16.70
N THR A 427 -11.48 -28.28 17.81
CA THR A 427 -10.87 -29.61 17.99
C THR A 427 -11.22 -30.62 16.88
N ASP A 428 -12.47 -30.59 16.38
CA ASP A 428 -12.94 -31.49 15.31
C ASP A 428 -12.39 -31.08 13.93
N GLY A 429 -12.03 -29.80 13.77
CA GLY A 429 -11.59 -29.16 12.52
C GLY A 429 -10.10 -28.91 12.41
N TYR A 430 -9.31 -29.14 13.47
CA TYR A 430 -7.89 -28.82 13.53
C TYR A 430 -7.09 -29.31 12.31
N ILE A 431 -6.29 -28.39 11.78
CA ILE A 431 -5.37 -28.56 10.66
C ILE A 431 -3.95 -28.33 11.19
N GLU A 432 -3.12 -29.36 11.11
CA GLU A 432 -1.70 -29.32 11.49
C GLU A 432 -0.89 -28.60 10.39
N PRO A 433 0.10 -27.76 10.75
CA PRO A 433 0.92 -27.04 9.79
C PRO A 433 1.75 -28.00 8.94
N THR A 434 1.98 -27.65 7.68
CA THR A 434 2.71 -28.50 6.73
C THR A 434 4.22 -28.33 6.78
N ASN A 435 4.69 -27.24 7.40
CA ASN A 435 6.05 -26.71 7.38
C ASN A 435 6.54 -26.46 5.94
N LEU A 436 5.65 -25.94 5.10
CA LEU A 436 5.92 -25.58 3.72
C LEU A 436 5.31 -24.21 3.47
N ASP A 437 6.06 -23.39 2.75
CA ASP A 437 5.63 -22.13 2.15
C ASP A 437 6.05 -22.21 0.66
N ASP A 438 5.06 -22.22 -0.24
CA ASP A 438 5.28 -22.53 -1.67
C ASP A 438 5.45 -21.26 -2.52
N ASP A 439 4.88 -20.13 -2.10
CA ASP A 439 4.95 -18.80 -2.71
C ASP A 439 5.90 -17.82 -2.02
N GLY A 440 6.33 -18.09 -0.78
CA GLY A 440 7.37 -17.33 -0.11
C GLY A 440 6.84 -16.09 0.62
N ASP A 441 5.62 -16.15 1.14
CA ASP A 441 4.95 -15.05 1.86
C ASP A 441 4.91 -15.25 3.38
N GLY A 442 5.55 -16.30 3.90
CA GLY A 442 5.64 -16.57 5.35
C GLY A 442 4.50 -17.43 5.90
N LEU A 443 3.36 -17.48 5.21
CA LEU A 443 2.20 -18.25 5.66
C LEU A 443 2.31 -19.74 5.30
N ASP A 444 2.05 -20.64 6.27
CA ASP A 444 2.08 -22.08 5.98
C ASP A 444 0.98 -22.50 4.97
N ASN A 445 1.35 -23.33 4.00
CA ASN A 445 0.48 -23.95 3.01
C ASN A 445 -0.78 -24.67 3.57
N ALA A 446 -0.80 -25.00 4.86
CA ALA A 446 -1.96 -25.56 5.55
C ALA A 446 -3.09 -24.53 5.70
N TYR A 447 -2.72 -23.27 5.83
CA TYR A 447 -3.58 -22.14 6.11
C TYR A 447 -3.80 -21.33 4.83
N ASP A 448 -2.76 -21.17 4.01
CA ASP A 448 -2.86 -20.57 2.69
C ASP A 448 -3.74 -21.37 1.71
N ASN A 449 -4.87 -20.79 1.31
CA ASN A 449 -5.79 -21.31 0.29
C ASN A 449 -5.83 -20.44 -0.98
N GLY A 450 -4.85 -19.56 -1.17
CA GLY A 450 -4.75 -18.47 -2.15
C GLY A 450 -4.64 -17.11 -1.47
N ASP A 451 -4.39 -16.04 -2.26
CA ASP A 451 -4.15 -14.64 -1.84
C ASP A 451 -4.52 -14.32 -0.36
N PHE A 452 -3.56 -14.52 0.57
CA PHE A 452 -3.59 -14.00 1.95
C PHE A 452 -4.76 -14.48 2.82
N GLU A 453 -5.01 -15.79 2.85
CA GLU A 453 -6.03 -16.39 3.73
C GLU A 453 -5.38 -17.20 4.86
N GLY A 454 -5.17 -16.59 6.03
CA GLY A 454 -4.79 -17.30 7.26
C GLY A 454 -5.95 -18.03 7.95
N LEU A 455 -5.75 -18.44 9.20
CA LEU A 455 -6.79 -18.99 10.05
C LEU A 455 -7.88 -17.94 10.32
N THR A 456 -9.12 -18.41 10.45
CA THR A 456 -10.20 -17.60 11.03
C THR A 456 -10.38 -18.04 12.48
N PRO A 457 -9.91 -17.27 13.46
CA PRO A 457 -9.97 -17.66 14.86
C PRO A 457 -11.38 -18.00 15.30
N VAL A 458 -11.48 -19.08 16.08
CA VAL A 458 -12.74 -19.50 16.69
C VAL A 458 -13.02 -18.61 17.90
N ASN A 459 -14.31 -18.41 18.15
CA ASN A 459 -14.81 -17.93 19.43
C ASN A 459 -15.87 -18.95 19.88
N THR A 460 -15.50 -19.81 20.83
CA THR A 460 -16.25 -21.01 21.21
C THR A 460 -17.55 -20.66 21.91
N ASP A 461 -17.58 -19.61 22.72
CA ASP A 461 -18.76 -19.20 23.49
C ASP A 461 -19.61 -18.11 22.80
N GLY A 462 -18.98 -17.33 21.92
CA GLY A 462 -19.51 -16.19 21.17
C GLY A 462 -19.83 -14.95 22.00
N THR A 463 -19.18 -14.71 23.14
CA THR A 463 -19.53 -13.62 24.08
C THR A 463 -18.43 -12.62 24.41
N ASP A 464 -17.18 -13.05 24.48
CA ASP A 464 -15.99 -12.24 24.76
C ASP A 464 -14.93 -12.43 23.67
N ASN A 465 -13.65 -12.56 24.04
CA ASN A 465 -12.53 -12.59 23.10
C ASN A 465 -12.58 -13.85 22.23
N VAL A 466 -11.78 -13.86 21.18
CA VAL A 466 -11.51 -15.09 20.42
C VAL A 466 -10.65 -16.03 21.27
N ASP A 467 -10.73 -17.33 20.99
CA ASP A 467 -10.21 -18.39 21.89
C ASP A 467 -8.71 -18.22 22.20
N TYR A 468 -7.86 -17.82 21.23
CA TYR A 468 -6.42 -17.59 21.46
C TYR A 468 -6.10 -16.34 22.31
N LEU A 469 -7.12 -15.56 22.69
CA LEU A 469 -7.01 -14.36 23.52
C LEU A 469 -7.92 -14.46 24.77
N ASP A 470 -8.36 -15.67 25.13
CA ASP A 470 -9.32 -15.92 26.18
C ASP A 470 -8.90 -17.08 27.11
N ASP A 471 -8.46 -16.72 28.33
CA ASP A 471 -8.14 -17.64 29.44
C ASP A 471 -9.23 -18.74 29.74
N ASP A 472 -10.48 -18.58 29.30
CA ASP A 472 -11.64 -19.49 29.51
C ASP A 472 -12.58 -19.51 28.28
N SER A 473 -12.08 -20.00 27.14
CA SER A 473 -12.70 -20.02 25.80
C SER A 473 -14.17 -20.49 25.73
N ASP A 474 -14.59 -21.42 26.61
CA ASP A 474 -15.96 -21.93 26.65
C ASP A 474 -16.83 -21.34 27.79
N ASN A 475 -16.21 -20.45 28.57
CA ASN A 475 -16.77 -19.69 29.67
C ASN A 475 -17.47 -20.58 30.72
N ASP A 476 -16.96 -21.80 30.91
CA ASP A 476 -17.48 -22.77 31.87
C ASP A 476 -16.91 -22.63 33.29
N THR A 477 -15.98 -21.69 33.49
CA THR A 477 -15.23 -21.37 34.71
C THR A 477 -14.03 -22.26 35.00
N VAL A 478 -13.58 -23.04 34.03
CA VAL A 478 -12.35 -23.82 34.07
C VAL A 478 -11.40 -23.25 33.01
N ALA A 479 -10.33 -22.59 33.46
CA ALA A 479 -9.36 -22.01 32.54
C ALA A 479 -8.75 -23.05 31.58
N ASP A 480 -8.47 -22.62 30.37
CA ASP A 480 -8.10 -23.48 29.24
C ASP A 480 -6.82 -24.27 29.51
N ASN A 481 -5.84 -23.64 30.17
CA ASN A 481 -4.67 -24.35 30.66
C ASN A 481 -4.97 -25.60 31.51
N ASN A 482 -6.06 -25.64 32.28
CA ASN A 482 -6.45 -26.84 33.02
C ASN A 482 -7.12 -27.86 32.11
N GLU A 483 -7.91 -27.41 31.14
CA GLU A 483 -8.56 -28.29 30.18
C GLU A 483 -7.54 -28.97 29.24
N GLY A 484 -6.57 -28.21 28.77
CA GLY A 484 -5.48 -28.67 27.90
C GLY A 484 -4.39 -29.47 28.63
N ASN A 485 -4.13 -29.17 29.91
CA ASN A 485 -2.98 -29.74 30.64
C ASN A 485 -3.29 -30.53 31.94
N ASP A 486 -4.53 -30.74 32.38
CA ASP A 486 -4.87 -31.64 33.51
C ASP A 486 -5.18 -33.09 33.04
N PHE A 487 -4.13 -33.85 32.73
CA PHE A 487 -4.27 -35.25 32.29
C PHE A 487 -4.74 -36.20 33.41
N ASN A 488 -4.64 -35.76 34.66
CA ASN A 488 -4.91 -36.57 35.85
C ASN A 488 -6.32 -36.31 36.45
N PHE A 489 -6.98 -35.25 35.99
CA PHE A 489 -8.32 -34.77 36.36
C PHE A 489 -8.44 -34.44 37.86
N ASP A 490 -7.40 -33.85 38.47
CA ASP A 490 -7.45 -33.39 39.87
C ASP A 490 -7.75 -31.88 40.03
N GLY A 491 -8.02 -31.20 38.92
CA GLY A 491 -8.34 -29.77 38.84
C GLY A 491 -7.11 -28.89 38.99
N ILE A 492 -5.94 -29.41 38.65
CA ILE A 492 -4.65 -28.71 38.65
C ILE A 492 -3.90 -29.17 37.39
N ALA A 493 -3.51 -28.22 36.53
CA ALA A 493 -2.67 -28.52 35.37
C ALA A 493 -1.39 -29.32 35.75
N ASP A 494 -1.11 -30.39 35.01
CA ASP A 494 0.07 -31.25 35.22
C ASP A 494 1.36 -30.57 34.73
N GLN A 495 1.24 -29.61 33.82
CA GLN A 495 2.31 -28.76 33.33
C GLN A 495 2.18 -27.36 33.93
N THR A 496 3.31 -26.82 34.38
CA THR A 496 3.36 -25.42 34.81
C THR A 496 3.91 -24.64 33.63
N PHE A 497 3.06 -23.85 33.00
CA PHE A 497 3.46 -22.93 31.96
C PHE A 497 4.46 -21.90 32.49
N THR A 498 5.44 -21.55 31.66
CA THR A 498 6.56 -20.69 32.07
C THR A 498 6.39 -19.22 31.71
N GLY A 499 5.45 -18.87 30.82
CA GLY A 499 5.35 -17.55 30.21
C GLY A 499 6.63 -17.20 29.47
N ILE A 500 7.12 -18.16 28.68
CA ILE A 500 8.34 -18.03 27.87
C ILE A 500 8.13 -18.94 26.68
N ASP A 501 8.11 -18.33 25.52
CA ASP A 501 7.83 -18.95 24.23
C ASP A 501 9.07 -19.61 23.60
#